data_AF-A0A6G0HZH8-F1
#
_entry.id   AF-A0A6G0HZH8-F1
#
_cell.length_a   1.000
_cell.length_b   1.000
_cell.length_c   1.000
_cell.angle_alpha   90.00
_cell.angle_beta   90.00
_cell.angle_gamma   90.00
#
_symmetry.space_group_name_H-M   'P 1'
#
loop_
_entity.id
_entity.type
_entity.pdbx_description
1 polymer ?
#
loop_
_entity_poly.entity_id
_entity_poly.type
_entity_poly.pdbx_seq_one_letter_code
_entity_poly.pdbx_strand_id
1 'polypeptide(L)'
;MHPPSPNPTRAQDPFFLKFSNPTRDLGAERQTVGYQPLHLEIKRICKHHKSSPLSVRKGSIFARSHTPLAKWLEFILRFAQGLQLRQLDLITDGIAASSKTLTSMTKILRKACVAGLKRLRKTGMKIGGRHRFVVVDESKFAHKRKYHRGRCGNTWRRDCQWVFGMLEVDGTSRRPILRLVKDCSRKTLIGRIVRHVRPKTSVVTDEWRAYKDQLSRHGYYQFSVCHKMNFVDPETGAHTQHIERAWQTYKTEIWRHRGNRTPEFLTMHLKMIEWHHWLGLNHHYGVLGRLFHDIKKVMKR
;
A
#
# COMPACT_ATOMS: atom_id res chain seq x y z
N MET A 1 -4.24 -20.72 54.06
CA MET A 1 -4.89 -19.70 54.91
C MET A 1 -3.81 -19.05 55.77
N HIS A 2 -3.58 -17.74 55.54
CA HIS A 2 -3.07 -16.70 56.47
C HIS A 2 -1.68 -16.88 57.17
N PRO A 3 -1.01 -15.79 57.58
CA PRO A 3 -0.05 -15.00 56.78
C PRO A 3 1.31 -14.83 57.54
N PRO A 4 2.31 -14.07 57.03
CA PRO A 4 3.53 -13.81 57.79
C PRO A 4 3.35 -12.69 58.82
N SER A 5 4.03 -12.81 59.97
CA SER A 5 4.08 -11.78 61.02
C SER A 5 5.44 -11.05 61.03
N PRO A 6 5.50 -9.80 61.53
CA PRO A 6 6.43 -8.75 61.10
C PRO A 6 7.54 -8.44 62.13
N ASN A 7 8.49 -7.57 61.73
CA ASN A 7 9.12 -6.46 62.48
C ASN A 7 10.63 -6.29 62.14
N PRO A 8 11.29 -5.15 62.50
CA PRO A 8 10.84 -3.76 62.50
C PRO A 8 11.95 -2.74 62.05
N THR A 9 11.55 -1.48 61.76
CA THR A 9 12.23 -0.18 62.04
C THR A 9 13.69 0.08 61.62
N ARG A 10 14.19 1.29 61.28
CA ARG A 10 13.70 2.67 61.07
C ARG A 10 14.95 3.55 60.88
N ALA A 11 14.95 4.44 59.88
CA ALA A 11 15.67 5.73 59.85
C ALA A 11 15.08 6.55 58.68
N GLN A 12 14.08 7.42 58.93
CA GLN A 12 14.19 8.88 59.15
C GLN A 12 14.85 9.63 57.95
N ASP A 13 14.07 10.14 56.98
CA ASP A 13 13.44 11.49 56.83
C ASP A 13 14.42 12.61 56.40
N PRO A 14 14.03 13.76 55.80
CA PRO A 14 12.69 14.19 55.35
C PRO A 14 12.67 14.95 53.98
N PHE A 15 11.52 15.00 53.31
CA PHE A 15 11.05 16.23 52.64
C PHE A 15 9.52 16.14 52.53
N PHE A 16 8.87 16.65 53.58
CA PHE A 16 7.41 16.78 53.69
C PHE A 16 7.07 18.25 53.47
N LEU A 17 6.23 18.56 52.49
CA LEU A 17 5.46 19.82 52.48
C LEU A 17 3.99 19.49 52.28
N LYS A 18 3.22 19.93 53.27
CA LYS A 18 1.83 19.60 53.59
C LYS A 18 0.86 20.12 52.52
N PHE A 19 -0.14 19.32 52.18
CA PHE A 19 -1.38 19.81 51.58
C PHE A 19 -2.35 20.22 52.70
N SER A 20 -2.65 21.51 52.79
CA SER A 20 -3.80 22.03 53.55
C SER A 20 -4.87 22.48 52.56
N ASN A 21 -6.06 21.90 52.68
CA ASN A 21 -7.27 22.36 52.01
C ASN A 21 -7.88 23.54 52.80
N PRO A 22 -8.29 24.62 52.11
CA PRO A 22 -9.42 25.40 52.56
C PRO A 22 -10.52 25.41 51.48
N THR A 23 -11.69 24.95 51.86
CA THR A 23 -12.96 25.27 51.21
C THR A 23 -13.22 26.77 51.31
N ARG A 24 -13.57 27.40 50.17
CA ARG A 24 -14.54 28.51 50.07
C ARG A 24 -14.84 28.83 48.61
N ASP A 25 -16.13 28.78 48.30
CA ASP A 25 -16.76 29.35 47.10
C ASP A 25 -16.36 30.81 46.87
N LEU A 26 -16.23 31.19 45.60
CA LEU A 26 -16.98 32.29 44.95
C LEU A 26 -16.35 32.65 43.58
N GLY A 27 -17.14 32.49 42.51
CA GLY A 27 -17.10 33.28 41.28
C GLY A 27 -15.85 33.24 40.40
N ALA A 28 -15.82 32.36 39.40
CA ALA A 28 -14.93 32.50 38.25
C ALA A 28 -15.73 32.46 36.95
N GLU A 29 -15.82 33.62 36.29
CA GLU A 29 -16.31 33.79 34.93
C GLU A 29 -15.61 32.83 33.97
N ARG A 30 -16.40 32.16 33.11
CA ARG A 30 -15.89 31.37 32.00
C ARG A 30 -15.28 32.32 30.95
N GLN A 31 -13.98 32.56 31.03
CA GLN A 31 -13.22 33.00 29.86
C GLN A 31 -13.20 31.85 28.84
N THR A 32 -14.04 31.99 27.82
CA THR A 32 -13.94 31.18 26.61
C THR A 32 -12.68 31.62 25.87
N VAL A 33 -11.60 30.84 25.98
CA VAL A 33 -10.42 31.01 25.13
C VAL A 33 -10.84 30.60 23.72
N GLY A 34 -11.25 31.59 22.93
CA GLY A 34 -11.56 31.45 21.52
C GLY A 34 -10.32 30.98 20.77
N TYR A 35 -10.31 29.72 20.35
CA TYR A 35 -9.36 29.23 19.35
C TYR A 35 -9.73 29.84 18.00
N GLN A 36 -9.11 30.98 17.66
CA GLN A 36 -9.12 31.47 16.28
C GLN A 36 -8.17 30.60 15.44
N PRO A 37 -8.63 29.95 14.35
CA PRO A 37 -7.73 29.27 13.44
C PRO A 37 -6.82 30.31 12.78
N LEU A 38 -5.51 30.21 13.05
CA LEU A 38 -4.49 30.95 12.33
C LEU A 38 -4.60 30.63 10.84
N HIS A 39 -5.28 31.52 10.11
CA HIS A 39 -5.37 31.49 8.67
C HIS A 39 -4.01 31.91 8.11
N LEU A 40 -3.09 30.95 7.99
CA LEU A 40 -1.81 31.16 7.30
C LEU A 40 -2.07 31.39 5.80
N GLU A 41 -2.42 32.63 5.44
CA GLU A 41 -2.25 33.13 4.08
C GLU A 41 -0.76 33.37 3.84
N ILE A 42 -0.05 32.36 3.33
CA ILE A 42 1.27 32.58 2.74
C ILE A 42 1.04 33.29 1.38
N LYS A 43 0.88 34.62 1.42
CA LYS A 43 0.96 35.48 0.24
C LYS A 43 2.43 35.75 -0.07
N ARG A 44 2.96 35.05 -1.07
CA ARG A 44 4.26 35.41 -1.67
C ARG A 44 4.06 36.72 -2.44
N ILE A 45 4.31 37.85 -1.80
CA ILE A 45 4.34 39.15 -2.47
C ILE A 45 5.71 39.28 -3.14
N CYS A 46 5.77 39.05 -4.45
CA CYS A 46 6.95 39.33 -5.26
C CYS A 46 6.96 40.83 -5.55
N LYS A 47 7.92 41.57 -4.98
CA LYS A 47 7.97 43.04 -4.99
C LYS A 47 8.22 43.68 -6.38
N HIS A 48 8.36 42.90 -7.46
CA HIS A 48 8.89 43.43 -8.72
C HIS A 48 8.19 43.04 -10.04
N HIS A 49 6.98 42.47 -10.05
CA HIS A 49 6.28 42.22 -11.33
C HIS A 49 4.80 42.60 -11.31
N LYS A 50 4.41 43.42 -12.30
CA LYS A 50 3.03 43.75 -12.73
C LYS A 50 2.27 42.53 -13.31
N SER A 51 2.46 41.35 -12.75
CA SER A 51 1.70 40.15 -13.09
C SER A 51 0.81 39.81 -11.90
N SER A 52 -0.50 39.68 -12.14
CA SER A 52 -1.49 39.33 -11.11
C SER A 52 -1.00 38.21 -10.18
N PRO A 53 -1.22 38.31 -8.85
CA PRO A 53 -0.70 37.34 -7.90
C PRO A 53 -1.21 35.95 -8.24
N LEU A 54 -0.29 35.06 -8.63
CA LEU A 54 -0.63 33.69 -8.98
C LEU A 54 -0.91 32.91 -7.70
N SER A 55 -2.07 32.26 -7.62
CA SER A 55 -2.39 31.37 -6.51
C SER A 55 -1.30 30.31 -6.33
N VAL A 56 -0.92 30.02 -5.08
CA VAL A 56 -0.02 28.89 -4.72
C VAL A 56 -0.52 27.55 -5.28
N ARG A 57 -1.82 27.44 -5.56
CA ARG A 57 -2.45 26.24 -6.13
C ARG A 57 -2.28 26.15 -7.65
N LYS A 58 -2.01 27.27 -8.34
CA LYS A 58 -1.94 27.32 -9.81
C LYS A 58 -0.85 26.38 -10.32
N GLY A 59 -1.19 25.61 -11.36
CA GLY A 59 -0.28 24.63 -11.95
C GLY A 59 0.02 23.40 -11.10
N SER A 60 -0.72 23.17 -9.99
CA SER A 60 -0.49 22.04 -9.08
C SER A 60 -1.66 21.07 -9.00
N ILE A 61 -1.45 19.94 -8.30
CA ILE A 61 -2.54 19.00 -7.97
C ILE A 61 -3.63 19.61 -7.08
N PHE A 62 -3.38 20.77 -6.48
CA PHE A 62 -4.31 21.52 -5.65
C PHE A 62 -5.16 22.52 -6.46
N ALA A 63 -4.87 22.68 -7.76
CA ALA A 63 -5.61 23.59 -8.63
C ALA A 63 -7.10 23.22 -8.66
N ARG A 64 -7.97 24.23 -8.54
CA ARG A 64 -9.44 24.08 -8.54
C ARG A 64 -10.01 23.23 -7.39
N SER A 65 -9.20 22.89 -6.39
CA SER A 65 -9.69 22.29 -5.15
C SER A 65 -10.05 23.39 -4.16
N HIS A 66 -11.18 23.25 -3.46
CA HIS A 66 -11.56 24.09 -2.33
C HIS A 66 -11.02 23.56 -0.99
N THR A 67 -10.46 22.35 -0.96
CA THR A 67 -9.88 21.75 0.25
C THR A 67 -8.65 22.53 0.71
N PRO A 68 -8.49 22.83 2.00
CA PRO A 68 -7.29 23.49 2.53
C PRO A 68 -6.00 22.72 2.21
N LEU A 69 -4.88 23.43 2.02
CA LEU A 69 -3.59 22.80 1.70
C LEU A 69 -3.11 21.88 2.82
N ALA A 70 -3.30 22.25 4.09
CA ALA A 70 -2.96 21.40 5.23
C ALA A 70 -3.66 20.04 5.16
N LYS A 71 -4.96 20.02 4.84
CA LYS A 71 -5.73 18.78 4.67
C LYS A 71 -5.30 17.96 3.46
N TRP A 72 -4.83 18.62 2.40
CA TRP A 72 -4.18 17.93 1.28
C TRP A 72 -2.87 17.24 1.69
N LEU A 73 -2.03 17.91 2.48
CA LEU A 73 -0.78 17.33 2.96
C LEU A 73 -1.04 16.17 3.92
N GLU A 74 -2.01 16.32 4.82
CA GLU A 74 -2.48 15.26 5.71
C GLU A 74 -2.96 14.05 4.89
N PHE A 75 -3.79 14.28 3.87
CA PHE A 75 -4.24 13.22 2.97
C PHE A 75 -3.08 12.53 2.23
N ILE A 76 -2.11 13.28 1.71
CA ILE A 76 -0.94 12.72 1.01
C ILE A 76 -0.10 11.87 1.95
N LEU A 77 0.13 12.34 3.18
CA LEU A 77 0.85 11.61 4.21
C LEU A 77 0.15 10.28 4.54
N ARG A 78 -1.15 10.34 4.83
CA ARG A 78 -1.96 9.14 5.13
C ARG A 78 -2.00 8.16 3.96
N PHE A 79 -2.07 8.67 2.73
CA PHE A 79 -1.99 7.86 1.50
C PHE A 79 -0.64 7.15 1.37
N ALA A 80 0.46 7.84 1.67
CA ALA A 80 1.81 7.29 1.56
C ALA A 80 2.11 6.24 2.64
N GLN A 81 1.55 6.38 3.83
CA GLN A 81 1.71 5.43 4.93
C GLN A 81 1.05 4.07 4.67
N GLY A 82 0.27 3.93 3.60
CA GLY A 82 -0.48 2.70 3.35
C GLY A 82 -1.49 2.40 4.46
N LEU A 83 -1.86 3.42 5.25
CA LEU A 83 -2.94 3.29 6.23
C LEU A 83 -4.14 2.75 5.49
N GLN A 84 -4.86 1.87 6.16
CA GLN A 84 -5.95 1.09 5.59
C GLN A 84 -7.17 2.01 5.47
N LEU A 85 -7.07 3.02 4.58
CA LEU A 85 -7.93 4.20 4.51
C LEU A 85 -9.36 3.77 4.20
N ARG A 86 -10.17 3.57 5.25
CA ARG A 86 -11.62 3.61 5.09
C ARG A 86 -11.94 5.07 4.80
N GLN A 87 -12.68 5.32 3.73
CA GLN A 87 -13.11 6.68 3.39
C GLN A 87 -13.86 7.35 4.56
N LEU A 88 -14.51 6.55 5.41
CA LEU A 88 -15.16 7.00 6.63
C LEU A 88 -14.18 7.60 7.63
N ASP A 89 -13.08 6.91 7.96
CA ASP A 89 -12.09 7.40 8.93
C ASP A 89 -11.53 8.77 8.51
N LEU A 90 -11.23 8.93 7.21
CA LEU A 90 -10.75 10.19 6.65
C LEU A 90 -11.79 11.33 6.69
N ILE A 91 -13.07 11.01 6.58
CA ILE A 91 -14.15 12.01 6.70
C ILE A 91 -14.31 12.39 8.17
N THR A 92 -14.30 11.41 9.08
CA THR A 92 -14.39 11.63 10.52
C THR A 92 -13.22 12.48 11.04
N ASP A 93 -12.01 12.27 10.52
CA ASP A 93 -10.81 13.06 10.83
C ASP A 93 -10.82 14.47 10.16
N GLY A 94 -11.90 14.82 9.46
CA GLY A 94 -12.08 16.11 8.82
C GLY A 94 -11.11 16.38 7.66
N ILE A 95 -10.50 15.33 7.08
CA ILE A 95 -9.54 15.48 5.95
C ILE A 95 -10.27 15.92 4.68
N ALA A 96 -11.52 15.50 4.52
CA ALA A 96 -12.37 15.96 3.44
C ALA A 96 -13.82 16.04 3.88
N ALA A 97 -14.53 17.05 3.38
CA ALA A 97 -15.94 17.26 3.65
C ALA A 97 -16.87 16.19 3.01
N SER A 98 -16.37 15.37 2.09
CA SER A 98 -17.18 14.32 1.45
C SER A 98 -16.36 13.18 0.86
N SER A 99 -17.01 12.03 0.67
CA SER A 99 -16.46 10.87 -0.05
C SER A 99 -16.13 11.18 -1.52
N LYS A 100 -16.89 12.09 -2.15
CA LYS A 100 -16.63 12.57 -3.52
C LYS A 100 -15.30 13.31 -3.61
N THR A 101 -15.03 14.18 -2.64
CA THR A 101 -13.76 14.91 -2.54
C THR A 101 -12.59 13.93 -2.36
N LEU A 102 -12.68 12.99 -1.42
CA LEU A 102 -11.63 11.96 -1.23
C LEU A 102 -11.39 11.13 -2.49
N THR A 103 -12.45 10.76 -3.19
CA THR A 103 -12.35 10.01 -4.44
C THR A 103 -11.60 10.81 -5.51
N SER A 104 -11.88 12.11 -5.62
CA SER A 104 -11.17 13.02 -6.54
C SER A 104 -9.68 13.13 -6.19
N MET A 105 -9.36 13.38 -4.91
CA MET A 105 -7.99 13.47 -4.42
C MET A 105 -7.22 12.16 -4.67
N THR A 106 -7.84 11.02 -4.35
CA THR A 106 -7.29 9.68 -4.59
C THR A 106 -6.99 9.44 -6.08
N LYS A 107 -7.90 9.86 -6.98
CA LYS A 107 -7.70 9.71 -8.43
C LYS A 107 -6.47 10.47 -8.91
N ILE A 108 -6.24 11.69 -8.40
CA ILE A 108 -5.08 12.52 -8.75
C ILE A 108 -3.78 11.83 -8.32
N LEU A 109 -3.69 11.36 -7.07
CA LEU A 109 -2.49 10.66 -6.57
C LEU A 109 -2.23 9.35 -7.32
N ARG A 110 -3.27 8.52 -7.53
CA ARG A 110 -3.15 7.27 -8.30
C ARG A 110 -2.67 7.54 -9.73
N LYS A 111 -3.13 8.60 -10.39
CA LYS A 111 -2.67 8.99 -11.72
C LYS A 111 -1.17 9.28 -11.73
N ALA A 112 -0.65 9.95 -10.71
CA ALA A 112 0.79 10.21 -10.56
C ALA A 112 1.59 8.91 -10.38
N CYS A 113 1.18 8.04 -9.46
CA CYS A 113 1.81 6.74 -9.23
C CYS A 113 1.83 5.87 -10.49
N VAL A 114 0.70 5.75 -11.17
CA VAL A 114 0.60 4.98 -12.42
C VAL A 114 1.48 5.57 -13.52
N ALA A 115 1.60 6.89 -13.61
CA ALA A 115 2.53 7.51 -14.55
C ALA A 115 4.00 7.18 -14.20
N GLY A 116 4.35 7.16 -12.92
CA GLY A 116 5.66 6.71 -12.42
C GLY A 116 5.96 5.27 -12.81
N LEU A 117 5.04 4.35 -12.52
CA LEU A 117 5.17 2.94 -12.90
C LEU A 117 5.26 2.75 -14.41
N LYS A 118 4.48 3.50 -15.20
CA LYS A 118 4.57 3.46 -16.67
C LYS A 118 5.95 3.88 -17.17
N ARG A 119 6.58 4.89 -16.55
CA ARG A 119 7.97 5.27 -16.88
C ARG A 119 8.93 4.13 -16.60
N LEU A 120 8.86 3.51 -15.42
CA LEU A 120 9.68 2.35 -15.07
C LEU A 120 9.49 1.19 -16.05
N ARG A 121 8.25 0.87 -16.42
CA ARG A 121 7.98 -0.21 -17.39
C ARG A 121 8.60 0.05 -18.75
N LYS A 122 8.68 1.32 -19.19
CA LYS A 122 9.34 1.70 -20.44
C LYS A 122 10.86 1.51 -20.42
N THR A 123 11.49 1.49 -19.24
CA THR A 123 12.93 1.20 -19.11
C THR A 123 13.25 -0.29 -19.09
N GLY A 124 12.30 -1.17 -19.44
CA GLY A 124 12.53 -2.61 -19.48
C GLY A 124 12.43 -3.31 -18.12
N MET A 125 11.47 -2.90 -17.28
CA MET A 125 11.20 -3.52 -15.97
C MET A 125 11.09 -5.05 -16.05
N LYS A 126 12.07 -5.74 -15.47
CA LYS A 126 12.17 -7.21 -15.36
C LYS A 126 12.70 -7.60 -13.98
N ILE A 127 12.40 -8.82 -13.57
CA ILE A 127 12.88 -9.45 -12.33
C ILE A 127 13.78 -10.65 -12.63
N GLY A 128 14.40 -11.18 -11.58
CA GLY A 128 15.27 -12.32 -11.63
C GLY A 128 16.68 -11.96 -12.11
N GLY A 129 17.40 -12.99 -12.54
CA GLY A 129 18.81 -12.98 -12.87
C GLY A 129 19.55 -14.01 -12.04
N ARG A 130 20.86 -14.09 -12.27
CA ARG A 130 21.73 -14.99 -11.49
C ARG A 130 21.63 -14.66 -10.00
N HIS A 131 21.56 -15.68 -9.15
CA HIS A 131 21.43 -15.55 -7.69
C HIS A 131 20.13 -14.91 -7.18
N ARG A 132 19.10 -14.79 -8.03
CA ARG A 132 17.76 -14.38 -7.63
C ARG A 132 16.79 -15.53 -7.86
N PHE A 133 15.81 -15.64 -6.98
CA PHE A 133 14.69 -16.54 -7.22
C PHE A 133 13.39 -15.77 -7.39
N VAL A 134 12.52 -16.32 -8.23
CA VAL A 134 11.21 -15.79 -8.53
C VAL A 134 10.19 -16.89 -8.24
N VAL A 135 9.29 -16.61 -7.32
CA VAL A 135 8.14 -17.48 -7.06
C VAL A 135 7.01 -17.05 -7.97
N VAL A 136 6.37 -17.99 -8.67
CA VAL A 136 5.23 -17.71 -9.55
C VAL A 136 4.01 -18.49 -9.09
N ASP A 137 2.84 -17.87 -9.17
CA ASP A 137 1.56 -18.46 -8.76
C ASP A 137 0.38 -17.67 -9.33
N GLU A 138 -0.79 -18.31 -9.43
CA GLU A 138 -2.03 -17.74 -9.88
C GLU A 138 -3.03 -17.58 -8.73
N SER A 139 -3.66 -16.41 -8.67
CA SER A 139 -4.67 -16.15 -7.65
C SER A 139 -5.95 -15.55 -8.22
N LYS A 140 -7.09 -16.07 -7.79
CA LYS A 140 -8.39 -15.45 -8.04
C LYS A 140 -8.61 -14.29 -7.06
N PHE A 141 -8.91 -13.12 -7.61
CA PHE A 141 -9.34 -11.91 -6.89
C PHE A 141 -10.86 -11.73 -6.94
N ALA A 142 -11.61 -12.83 -6.93
CA ALA A 142 -13.05 -12.86 -6.77
C ALA A 142 -13.41 -12.96 -5.28
N HIS A 143 -14.53 -12.36 -4.86
CA HIS A 143 -14.99 -12.51 -3.49
C HIS A 143 -15.47 -13.96 -3.30
N LYS A 144 -14.73 -14.75 -2.53
CA LYS A 144 -15.12 -16.12 -2.20
C LYS A 144 -16.31 -16.06 -1.25
N ARG A 145 -17.40 -16.74 -1.59
CA ARG A 145 -18.53 -16.97 -0.68
C ARG A 145 -18.03 -17.74 0.54
N LYS A 146 -18.42 -17.34 1.75
CA LYS A 146 -18.15 -18.14 2.96
C LYS A 146 -18.87 -19.49 2.77
N TYR A 147 -18.12 -20.59 2.83
CA TYR A 147 -18.64 -21.97 2.63
C TYR A 147 -19.38 -22.22 1.32
N HIS A 148 -19.10 -21.47 0.25
CA HIS A 148 -19.88 -21.53 -1.00
C HIS A 148 -21.38 -21.21 -0.83
N ARG A 149 -21.80 -20.62 0.31
CA ARG A 149 -23.19 -20.23 0.63
C ARG A 149 -23.37 -18.70 0.63
N GLY A 150 -24.60 -18.19 0.49
CA GLY A 150 -24.92 -16.74 0.48
C GLY A 150 -25.00 -16.07 -0.90
N ARG A 151 -25.22 -14.75 -1.01
CA ARG A 151 -25.38 -14.08 -2.31
C ARG A 151 -24.07 -14.04 -3.12
N CYS A 152 -24.15 -14.33 -4.42
CA CYS A 152 -23.04 -14.07 -5.34
C CYS A 152 -22.88 -12.54 -5.49
N GLY A 153 -21.77 -11.98 -5.02
CA GLY A 153 -21.46 -10.58 -5.25
C GLY A 153 -21.20 -10.29 -6.73
N ASN A 154 -21.41 -9.05 -7.17
CA ASN A 154 -21.19 -8.64 -8.57
C ASN A 154 -19.76 -8.90 -9.08
N THR A 155 -18.80 -9.12 -8.19
CA THR A 155 -17.41 -9.51 -8.51
C THR A 155 -17.25 -10.96 -8.94
N TRP A 156 -18.25 -11.81 -8.67
CA TRP A 156 -18.31 -13.19 -9.14
C TRP A 156 -18.60 -13.27 -10.65
N ARG A 157 -19.26 -12.24 -11.21
CA ARG A 157 -19.46 -12.05 -12.66
C ARG A 157 -18.18 -11.62 -13.40
N ARG A 158 -17.03 -11.50 -12.73
CA ARG A 158 -15.74 -11.40 -13.42
C ARG A 158 -15.38 -12.80 -13.91
N ASP A 159 -16.04 -13.22 -14.98
CA ASP A 159 -15.77 -14.50 -15.61
C ASP A 159 -14.26 -14.64 -15.83
N CYS A 160 -13.70 -15.68 -15.22
CA CYS A 160 -12.38 -16.21 -15.52
C CYS A 160 -11.17 -15.26 -15.38
N GLN A 161 -11.23 -14.21 -14.57
CA GLN A 161 -10.07 -13.32 -14.39
C GLN A 161 -9.16 -13.75 -13.24
N TRP A 162 -8.03 -14.32 -13.61
CA TRP A 162 -6.95 -14.67 -12.70
C TRP A 162 -5.91 -13.55 -12.65
N VAL A 163 -5.25 -13.40 -11.51
CA VAL A 163 -4.04 -12.60 -11.40
C VAL A 163 -2.86 -13.56 -11.33
N PHE A 164 -2.03 -13.51 -12.35
CA PHE A 164 -0.75 -14.21 -12.36
C PHE A 164 0.31 -13.33 -11.72
N GLY A 165 0.93 -13.82 -10.65
CA GLY A 165 1.99 -13.16 -9.91
C GLY A 165 3.34 -13.78 -10.20
N MET A 166 4.33 -12.93 -10.44
CA MET A 166 5.73 -13.30 -10.42
C MET A 166 6.41 -12.44 -9.36
N LEU A 167 6.86 -13.05 -8.27
CA LEU A 167 7.42 -12.37 -7.12
C LEU A 167 8.90 -12.68 -7.01
N GLU A 168 9.74 -11.68 -7.27
CA GLU A 168 11.14 -11.78 -6.91
C GLU A 168 11.33 -11.58 -5.41
N VAL A 169 12.18 -12.43 -4.84
CA VAL A 169 12.57 -12.40 -3.45
C VAL A 169 14.08 -12.27 -3.36
N ASP A 170 14.54 -11.27 -2.61
CA ASP A 170 15.95 -11.07 -2.29
C ASP A 170 16.07 -10.41 -0.91
N GLY A 171 16.51 -11.18 0.09
CA GLY A 171 16.49 -10.75 1.49
C GLY A 171 15.11 -10.23 1.90
N THR A 172 15.04 -8.93 2.25
CA THR A 172 13.79 -8.22 2.59
C THR A 172 13.08 -7.59 1.39
N SER A 173 13.74 -7.51 0.24
CA SER A 173 13.19 -6.93 -0.98
C SER A 173 12.15 -7.85 -1.62
N ARG A 174 11.03 -7.27 -2.04
CA ARG A 174 9.93 -7.95 -2.71
C ARG A 174 9.54 -7.14 -3.93
N ARG A 175 9.75 -7.70 -5.13
CA ARG A 175 9.44 -7.04 -6.41
C ARG A 175 8.38 -7.84 -7.18
N PRO A 176 7.08 -7.54 -6.98
CA PRO A 176 6.00 -8.25 -7.64
C PRO A 176 5.80 -7.73 -9.07
N ILE A 177 5.51 -8.64 -9.99
CA ILE A 177 4.90 -8.34 -11.29
C ILE A 177 3.56 -9.05 -11.34
N LEU A 178 2.48 -8.26 -11.42
CA LEU A 178 1.09 -8.73 -11.30
C LEU A 178 0.36 -8.52 -12.62
N ARG A 179 -0.13 -9.60 -13.22
CA ARG A 179 -0.79 -9.57 -14.53
C ARG A 179 -2.17 -10.17 -14.46
N LEU A 180 -3.16 -9.39 -14.88
CA LEU A 180 -4.49 -9.92 -15.12
C LEU A 180 -4.45 -10.79 -16.37
N VAL A 181 -4.91 -12.03 -16.28
CA VAL A 181 -4.97 -13.00 -17.38
C VAL A 181 -6.39 -13.56 -17.50
N LYS A 182 -6.79 -13.84 -18.75
CA LYS A 182 -8.12 -14.40 -19.08
C LYS A 182 -8.17 -15.91 -18.90
N ASP A 183 -7.02 -16.55 -19.08
CA ASP A 183 -6.79 -17.97 -18.91
C ASP A 183 -5.43 -18.16 -18.27
N CYS A 184 -5.28 -19.32 -17.63
CA CYS A 184 -4.02 -19.75 -17.05
C CYS A 184 -3.45 -20.92 -17.87
N SER A 185 -3.58 -20.85 -19.20
CA SER A 185 -2.94 -21.85 -20.05
C SER A 185 -1.42 -21.74 -19.96
N ARG A 186 -0.74 -22.87 -20.17
CA ARG A 186 0.73 -22.94 -20.26
C ARG A 186 1.29 -21.86 -21.19
N LYS A 187 0.73 -21.70 -22.39
CA LYS A 187 1.19 -20.70 -23.38
C LYS A 187 1.12 -19.28 -22.81
N THR A 188 0.02 -18.94 -22.15
CA THR A 188 -0.16 -17.64 -21.52
C THR A 188 0.84 -17.42 -20.39
N LEU A 189 0.97 -18.35 -19.45
CA LEU A 189 1.80 -18.21 -18.26
C LEU A 189 3.30 -18.18 -18.61
N ILE A 190 3.79 -19.14 -19.39
CA ILE A 190 5.18 -19.18 -19.85
C ILE A 190 5.52 -17.92 -20.66
N GLY A 191 4.63 -17.48 -21.55
CA GLY A 191 4.82 -16.23 -22.30
C GLY A 191 4.91 -14.98 -21.42
N ARG A 192 4.25 -14.97 -20.25
CA ARG A 192 4.39 -13.89 -19.26
C ARG A 192 5.72 -13.99 -18.50
N ILE A 193 6.14 -15.19 -18.11
CA ILE A 193 7.44 -15.42 -17.46
C ILE A 193 8.57 -14.97 -18.37
N VAL A 194 8.64 -15.45 -19.62
CA VAL A 194 9.69 -15.08 -20.59
C VAL A 194 9.79 -13.58 -20.81
N ARG A 195 8.65 -12.88 -20.82
CA ARG A 195 8.61 -11.43 -20.99
C ARG A 195 9.19 -10.66 -19.80
N HIS A 196 9.00 -11.17 -18.59
CA HIS A 196 9.19 -10.40 -17.35
C HIS A 196 10.31 -10.92 -16.43
N VAL A 197 10.73 -12.17 -16.60
CA VAL A 197 11.76 -12.84 -15.81
C VAL A 197 12.99 -13.06 -16.68
N ARG A 198 14.16 -12.62 -16.20
CA ARG A 198 15.43 -12.78 -16.91
C ARG A 198 15.82 -14.27 -17.01
N PRO A 199 16.42 -14.74 -18.10
CA PRO A 199 16.99 -16.09 -18.17
C PRO A 199 18.01 -16.33 -17.04
N LYS A 200 18.31 -17.60 -16.76
CA LYS A 200 19.18 -18.08 -15.66
C LYS A 200 18.66 -17.73 -14.26
N THR A 201 17.36 -17.47 -14.14
CA THR A 201 16.67 -17.27 -12.85
C THR A 201 16.22 -18.61 -12.30
N SER A 202 16.31 -18.77 -10.97
CA SER A 202 15.64 -19.87 -10.26
C SER A 202 14.16 -19.56 -10.13
N VAL A 203 13.30 -20.31 -10.81
CA VAL A 203 11.85 -20.12 -10.79
C VAL A 203 11.22 -21.22 -9.95
N VAL A 204 10.52 -20.82 -8.89
CA VAL A 204 9.78 -21.72 -8.01
C VAL A 204 8.31 -21.69 -8.40
N THR A 205 7.74 -22.86 -8.73
CA THR A 205 6.34 -23.03 -9.08
C THR A 205 5.66 -24.02 -8.13
N ASP A 206 4.33 -24.00 -8.07
CA ASP A 206 3.59 -25.16 -7.59
C ASP A 206 3.71 -26.31 -8.61
N GLU A 207 3.24 -27.51 -8.25
CA GLU A 207 3.24 -28.69 -9.12
C GLU A 207 2.25 -28.61 -10.30
N TRP A 208 1.87 -27.42 -10.76
CA TRP A 208 0.97 -27.35 -11.89
C TRP A 208 1.63 -27.91 -13.16
N ARG A 209 0.98 -28.92 -13.75
CA ARG A 209 1.36 -29.57 -15.03
C ARG A 209 1.63 -28.59 -16.18
N ALA A 210 1.12 -27.36 -16.10
CA ALA A 210 1.45 -26.31 -17.06
C ALA A 210 2.97 -26.01 -17.07
N TYR A 211 3.65 -26.07 -15.93
CA TYR A 211 5.06 -25.70 -15.76
C TYR A 211 6.04 -26.84 -16.00
N LYS A 212 5.63 -28.10 -15.84
CA LYS A 212 6.52 -29.28 -15.90
C LYS A 212 7.37 -29.30 -17.19
N ASP A 213 8.69 -29.30 -17.02
CA ASP A 213 9.74 -29.37 -18.05
C ASP A 213 9.70 -28.26 -19.12
N GLN A 214 8.96 -27.17 -18.88
CA GLN A 214 8.86 -26.06 -19.85
C GLN A 214 9.82 -24.93 -19.56
N LEU A 215 10.04 -24.60 -18.29
CA LEU A 215 10.85 -23.44 -17.92
C LEU A 215 12.33 -23.68 -18.23
N SER A 216 12.82 -24.92 -18.06
CA SER A 216 14.18 -25.30 -18.42
C SER A 216 14.49 -25.04 -19.90
N ARG A 217 13.52 -25.25 -20.81
CA ARG A 217 13.66 -24.97 -22.25
C ARG A 217 13.82 -23.49 -22.58
N HIS A 218 13.39 -22.62 -21.67
CA HIS A 218 13.55 -21.17 -21.78
C HIS A 218 14.76 -20.63 -20.97
N GLY A 219 15.62 -21.53 -20.49
CA GLY A 219 16.86 -21.18 -19.79
C GLY A 219 16.66 -20.81 -18.32
N TYR A 220 15.62 -21.32 -17.66
CA TYR A 220 15.38 -21.15 -16.22
C TYR A 220 15.81 -22.38 -15.43
N TYR A 221 16.20 -22.19 -14.18
CA TYR A 221 16.34 -23.29 -13.23
C TYR A 221 14.99 -23.49 -12.55
N GLN A 222 14.32 -24.60 -12.85
CA GLN A 222 12.97 -24.85 -12.35
C GLN A 222 13.00 -25.64 -11.04
N PHE A 223 12.26 -25.15 -10.06
CA PHE A 223 11.98 -25.84 -8.80
C PHE A 223 10.47 -25.94 -8.65
N SER A 224 9.96 -27.13 -8.33
CA SER A 224 8.52 -27.37 -8.17
C SER A 224 8.24 -27.87 -6.76
N VAL A 225 7.14 -27.40 -6.15
CA VAL A 225 6.78 -27.78 -4.78
C VAL A 225 5.49 -28.61 -4.79
N CYS A 226 5.59 -29.85 -4.31
CA CYS A 226 4.46 -30.74 -4.16
C CYS A 226 3.70 -30.49 -2.86
N HIS A 227 2.67 -29.63 -2.89
CA HIS A 227 1.87 -29.33 -1.70
C HIS A 227 1.09 -30.52 -1.12
N LYS A 228 1.01 -31.66 -1.83
CA LYS A 228 0.45 -32.90 -1.28
C LYS A 228 1.42 -33.64 -0.36
N MET A 229 2.71 -33.52 -0.64
CA MET A 229 3.77 -34.23 0.08
C MET A 229 4.41 -33.33 1.12
N ASN A 230 4.79 -32.11 0.74
CA ASN A 230 5.56 -31.21 1.59
C ASN A 230 5.18 -29.73 1.39
N PHE A 231 5.27 -28.93 2.46
CA PHE A 231 5.13 -27.47 2.39
C PHE A 231 6.42 -26.75 1.97
N VAL A 232 7.55 -27.42 2.20
CA VAL A 232 8.90 -27.03 1.79
C VAL A 232 9.54 -28.27 1.21
N ASP A 233 10.07 -28.17 0.00
CA ASP A 233 10.77 -29.29 -0.63
C ASP A 233 12.01 -29.67 0.21
N PRO A 234 12.15 -30.92 0.68
CA PRO A 234 13.19 -31.30 1.63
C PRO A 234 14.58 -31.38 1.00
N GLU A 235 14.68 -31.58 -0.32
CA GLU A 235 15.96 -31.70 -1.03
C GLU A 235 16.50 -30.33 -1.44
N THR A 236 15.62 -29.47 -1.95
CA THR A 236 15.98 -28.18 -2.55
C THR A 236 15.70 -26.99 -1.64
N GLY A 237 14.90 -27.17 -0.58
CA GLY A 237 14.40 -26.10 0.28
C GLY A 237 13.36 -25.19 -0.40
N ALA A 238 12.90 -25.52 -1.61
CA ALA A 238 11.99 -24.68 -2.36
C ALA A 238 10.60 -24.59 -1.71
N HIS A 239 10.00 -23.40 -1.69
CA HIS A 239 8.65 -23.17 -1.17
C HIS A 239 7.98 -21.96 -1.82
N THR A 240 6.65 -21.96 -1.86
CA THR A 240 5.82 -20.87 -2.45
C THR A 240 5.34 -19.85 -1.41
N GLN A 241 5.63 -20.05 -0.12
CA GLN A 241 5.10 -19.25 1.00
C GLN A 241 5.22 -17.72 0.83
N HIS A 242 6.27 -17.24 0.17
CA HIS A 242 6.44 -15.81 -0.08
C HIS A 242 5.33 -15.22 -0.95
N ILE A 243 4.91 -15.91 -2.01
CA ILE A 243 3.85 -15.42 -2.89
C ILE A 243 2.47 -15.64 -2.25
N GLU A 244 2.29 -16.71 -1.48
CA GLU A 244 1.05 -16.95 -0.73
C GLU A 244 0.79 -15.85 0.31
N ARG A 245 1.82 -15.48 1.09
CA ARG A 245 1.75 -14.36 2.03
C ARG A 245 1.46 -13.05 1.29
N ALA A 246 2.12 -12.82 0.15
CA ALA A 246 1.88 -11.64 -0.67
C ALA A 246 0.42 -11.58 -1.16
N TRP A 247 -0.16 -12.72 -1.57
CA TRP A 247 -1.57 -12.79 -1.97
C TRP A 247 -2.52 -12.44 -0.86
N GLN A 248 -2.27 -12.91 0.37
CA GLN A 248 -3.09 -12.54 1.52
C GLN A 248 -3.08 -11.02 1.74
N THR A 249 -1.91 -10.40 1.72
CA THR A 249 -1.77 -8.94 1.86
C THR A 249 -2.49 -8.20 0.73
N TYR A 250 -2.21 -8.55 -0.52
CA TYR A 250 -2.78 -7.88 -1.70
C TYR A 250 -4.30 -8.01 -1.77
N LYS A 251 -4.84 -9.19 -1.45
CA LYS A 251 -6.30 -9.40 -1.39
C LYS A 251 -6.93 -8.59 -0.28
N THR A 252 -6.31 -8.53 0.90
CA THR A 252 -6.81 -7.76 2.04
C THR A 252 -6.89 -6.27 1.71
N GLU A 253 -5.84 -5.71 1.10
CA GLU A 253 -5.84 -4.31 0.63
C GLU A 253 -6.95 -4.06 -0.40
N ILE A 254 -7.09 -4.94 -1.38
CA ILE A 254 -8.09 -4.80 -2.45
C ILE A 254 -9.52 -4.95 -1.93
N TRP A 255 -9.80 -5.90 -1.05
CA TRP A 255 -11.15 -6.17 -0.55
C TRP A 255 -11.68 -5.07 0.38
N ARG A 256 -10.79 -4.36 1.08
CA ARG A 256 -11.18 -3.16 1.86
C ARG A 256 -11.79 -2.07 0.98
N HIS A 257 -11.33 -1.98 -0.27
CA HIS A 257 -11.98 -1.15 -1.26
C HIS A 257 -13.23 -1.88 -1.80
N ARG A 258 -14.32 -1.85 -1.02
CA ARG A 258 -15.64 -2.49 -1.30
C ARG A 258 -16.29 -2.11 -2.65
N GLY A 259 -15.64 -1.23 -3.43
CA GLY A 259 -15.99 -0.82 -4.80
C GLY A 259 -15.16 -1.49 -5.91
N ASN A 260 -14.26 -2.44 -5.62
CA ASN A 260 -13.55 -3.19 -6.67
C ASN A 260 -14.52 -4.10 -7.42
N ARG A 261 -15.25 -3.56 -8.40
CA ARG A 261 -16.31 -4.28 -9.13
C ARG A 261 -15.88 -4.66 -10.55
N THR A 262 -14.94 -3.91 -11.14
CA THR A 262 -14.56 -4.08 -12.56
C THR A 262 -13.09 -4.51 -12.74
N PRO A 263 -12.75 -5.10 -13.89
CA PRO A 263 -11.37 -5.45 -14.25
C PRO A 263 -10.42 -4.25 -14.26
N GLU A 264 -10.91 -3.08 -14.64
CA GLU A 264 -10.13 -1.83 -14.72
C GLU A 264 -9.73 -1.36 -13.32
N PHE A 265 -10.66 -1.45 -12.36
CA PHE A 265 -10.36 -1.15 -10.96
C PHE A 265 -9.34 -2.14 -10.38
N LEU A 266 -9.52 -3.44 -10.62
CA LEU A 266 -8.54 -4.44 -10.19
C LEU A 266 -7.16 -4.13 -10.79
N THR A 267 -7.09 -3.87 -12.10
CA THR A 267 -5.85 -3.50 -12.78
C THR A 267 -5.21 -2.24 -12.19
N MET A 268 -6.01 -1.24 -11.80
CA MET A 268 -5.53 -0.06 -11.11
C MET A 268 -4.91 -0.41 -9.75
N HIS A 269 -5.56 -1.25 -8.95
CA HIS A 269 -5.04 -1.68 -7.65
C HIS A 269 -3.73 -2.48 -7.78
N LEU A 270 -3.65 -3.41 -8.73
CA LEU A 270 -2.42 -4.16 -9.01
C LEU A 270 -1.27 -3.23 -9.39
N LYS A 271 -1.52 -2.19 -10.19
CA LYS A 271 -0.53 -1.16 -10.51
C LYS A 271 -0.09 -0.35 -9.28
N MET A 272 -1.00 -0.08 -8.34
CA MET A 272 -0.64 0.63 -7.11
C MET A 272 0.26 -0.22 -6.22
N ILE A 273 -0.03 -1.53 -6.10
CA ILE A 273 0.82 -2.50 -5.38
C ILE A 273 2.21 -2.56 -6.03
N GLU A 274 2.28 -2.72 -7.36
CA GLU A 274 3.57 -2.70 -8.06
C GLU A 274 4.32 -1.38 -7.84
N TRP A 275 3.66 -0.22 -7.98
CA TRP A 275 4.30 1.07 -7.75
C TRP A 275 4.89 1.17 -6.33
N HIS A 276 4.14 0.72 -5.32
CA HIS A 276 4.59 0.77 -3.94
C HIS A 276 5.86 -0.06 -3.73
N HIS A 277 5.86 -1.32 -4.18
CA HIS A 277 7.01 -2.22 -4.02
C HIS A 277 8.22 -1.82 -4.86
N TRP A 278 8.01 -1.40 -6.12
CA TRP A 278 9.12 -1.10 -7.03
C TRP A 278 9.73 0.28 -6.81
N LEU A 279 8.89 1.27 -6.53
CA LEU A 279 9.29 2.67 -6.54
C LEU A 279 9.17 3.31 -5.16
N GLY A 280 8.16 2.92 -4.37
CA GLY A 280 7.90 3.52 -3.06
C GLY A 280 8.90 3.08 -2.00
N LEU A 281 8.97 1.77 -1.72
CA LEU A 281 9.76 1.21 -0.62
C LEU A 281 11.28 1.42 -0.78
N ASN A 282 11.77 1.44 -2.02
CA ASN A 282 13.21 1.57 -2.32
C ASN A 282 13.66 3.03 -2.54
N HIS A 283 12.79 4.01 -2.34
CA HIS A 283 13.15 5.40 -2.54
C HIS A 283 13.85 5.95 -1.31
N HIS A 284 14.92 6.74 -1.51
CA HIS A 284 15.73 7.32 -0.43
C HIS A 284 14.90 8.08 0.62
N TYR A 285 13.87 8.80 0.18
CA TYR A 285 12.93 9.54 1.05
C TYR A 285 11.63 8.77 1.35
N GLY A 286 11.68 7.45 1.26
CA GLY A 286 10.53 6.56 1.40
C GLY A 286 9.39 6.80 0.40
N VAL A 287 8.24 6.20 0.70
CA VAL A 287 7.05 6.20 -0.15
C VAL A 287 6.51 7.62 -0.36
N LEU A 288 6.54 8.46 0.69
CA LEU A 288 6.07 9.84 0.62
C LEU A 288 6.95 10.68 -0.32
N GLY A 289 8.27 10.59 -0.19
CA GLY A 289 9.18 11.29 -1.09
C GLY A 289 9.04 10.81 -2.54
N ARG A 290 8.83 9.50 -2.74
CA ARG A 290 8.55 8.96 -4.08
C ARG A 290 7.28 9.54 -4.68
N LEU A 291 6.22 9.64 -3.88
CA LEU A 291 4.94 10.19 -4.30
C LEU A 291 5.07 11.64 -4.75
N PHE A 292 5.77 12.49 -3.98
CA PHE A 292 6.05 13.87 -4.38
C PHE A 292 6.88 13.97 -5.66
N HIS A 293 7.89 13.11 -5.82
CA HIS A 293 8.66 13.04 -7.06
C HIS A 293 7.75 12.74 -8.27
N ASP A 294 6.87 11.75 -8.16
CA ASP A 294 5.99 11.37 -9.26
C ASP A 294 4.91 12.43 -9.54
N ILE A 295 4.37 13.10 -8.51
CA ILE A 295 3.46 14.27 -8.66
C ILE A 295 4.15 15.38 -9.45
N LYS A 296 5.37 15.78 -9.04
CA LYS A 296 6.15 16.83 -9.70
C LYS A 296 6.39 16.51 -11.17
N LYS A 297 6.70 15.25 -11.50
CA LYS A 297 6.92 14.80 -12.88
C LYS A 297 5.67 14.83 -13.76
N VAL A 298 4.47 14.66 -13.19
CA VAL A 298 3.22 14.75 -13.94
C VAL A 298 2.81 16.20 -14.19
N MET A 299 3.14 17.12 -13.27
CA MET A 299 2.82 18.54 -13.39
C MET A 299 3.76 19.33 -14.33
N LYS A 300 4.96 18.81 -14.63
CA LYS A 300 5.91 19.42 -15.58
C LYS A 300 5.56 19.17 -17.07
N ARG A 301 4.35 18.69 -17.36
CA ARG A 301 3.83 18.45 -18.71
C ARG A 301 2.61 19.33 -18.90
#